data_AF-A0A6P0VP01-F1
#
_entry.id   AF-A0A6P0VP01-F1
#
_cell.length_a   1.000
_cell.length_b   1.000
_cell.length_c   1.000
_cell.angle_alpha   90.00
_cell.angle_beta   90.00
_cell.angle_gamma   90.00
#
_symmetry.space_group_name_H-M   'P 1'
#
loop_
_entity.id
_entity.type
_entity.pdbx_description
1 polymer ?
#
loop_
_entity_poly.entity_id
_entity_poly.type
_entity_poly.pdbx_seq_one_letter_code
_entity_poly.pdbx_strand_id
1 'polypeptide(L)'
;MSINRYKPHVFVLPEDDANRQIANSFVLHPNLRERVIQVLPPARGWKKVVSKLVEFHIPEMRHFSEERVVLLIDFDQDEGRLSYVDEQIPNDLKERVFVLGVLNDITWLP
;
A
#
# COMPACT_ATOMS: atom_id res chain seq x y z
N MET A 1 -16.24 -6.71 -9.29
CA MET A 1 -16.30 -5.74 -10.40
C MET A 1 -14.88 -5.25 -10.66
N SER A 2 -14.54 -4.95 -11.91
CA SER A 2 -13.22 -4.38 -12.26
C SER A 2 -13.20 -2.87 -12.02
N ILE A 3 -12.08 -2.34 -11.52
CA ILE A 3 -11.90 -0.91 -11.26
C ILE A 3 -11.68 -0.14 -12.57
N ASN A 4 -12.19 1.09 -12.67
CA ASN A 4 -11.88 1.95 -13.81
C ASN A 4 -10.54 2.66 -13.57
N ARG A 5 -9.49 2.19 -14.25
CA ARG A 5 -8.11 2.63 -14.03
C ARG A 5 -7.77 4.01 -14.60
N TYR A 6 -8.65 4.59 -15.41
CA TYR A 6 -8.53 5.95 -15.94
C TYR A 6 -9.11 7.02 -15.01
N LYS A 7 -9.67 6.61 -13.86
CA LYS A 7 -10.19 7.52 -12.82
C LYS A 7 -9.39 7.35 -11.54
N PRO A 8 -9.42 8.34 -10.62
CA PRO A 8 -8.79 8.21 -9.32
C PRO A 8 -9.21 6.92 -8.62
N HIS A 9 -8.22 6.08 -8.29
CA HIS A 9 -8.43 4.81 -7.60
C HIS A 9 -7.23 4.42 -6.74
N VAL A 10 -7.47 3.52 -5.79
CA VAL A 10 -6.48 3.07 -4.82
C VAL A 10 -6.42 1.55 -4.80
N PHE A 11 -5.23 0.98 -4.97
CA PHE A 11 -4.94 -0.41 -4.63
C PHE A 11 -4.34 -0.47 -3.23
N VAL A 12 -4.82 -1.40 -2.40
CA VAL A 12 -4.21 -1.71 -1.11
C VAL A 12 -3.52 -3.06 -1.21
N LEU A 13 -2.22 -3.09 -0.91
CA LEU A 13 -1.38 -4.30 -0.89
C LEU A 13 -1.09 -4.66 0.57
N PRO A 14 -1.89 -5.57 1.17
CA PRO A 14 -1.65 -6.03 2.53
C PRO A 14 -0.52 -7.07 2.57
N GLU A 15 0.32 -6.98 3.60
CA GLU A 15 1.33 -8.00 3.91
C GLU A 15 0.67 -9.34 4.25
N ASP A 16 -0.28 -9.35 5.18
CA ASP A 16 -0.94 -10.57 5.65
C ASP A 16 -2.48 -10.47 5.70
N ASP A 17 -3.11 -11.49 6.31
CA ASP A 17 -4.56 -11.56 6.45
C ASP A 17 -5.11 -10.51 7.42
N ALA A 18 -4.40 -10.24 8.51
CA ALA A 18 -4.80 -9.25 9.51
C ALA A 18 -4.78 -7.84 8.91
N ASN A 19 -3.70 -7.48 8.20
CA ASN A 19 -3.62 -6.23 7.44
C ASN A 19 -4.77 -6.12 6.42
N ARG A 20 -5.08 -7.22 5.70
CA ARG A 20 -6.20 -7.23 4.73
C ARG A 20 -7.54 -6.98 5.42
N GLN A 21 -7.77 -7.58 6.58
CA GLN A 21 -9.01 -7.41 7.34
C GLN A 21 -9.18 -5.96 7.80
N ILE A 22 -8.12 -5.31 8.29
CA ILE A 22 -8.13 -3.87 8.63
C ILE A 22 -8.57 -3.03 7.42
N ALA A 23 -7.95 -3.26 6.27
CA ALA A 23 -8.29 -2.54 5.04
C ALA A 23 -9.75 -2.79 4.60
N ASN A 24 -10.22 -4.04 4.66
CA ASN A 24 -11.60 -4.38 4.34
C ASN A 24 -12.59 -3.68 5.29
N SER A 25 -12.32 -3.68 6.59
CA SER A 25 -13.15 -2.98 7.58
C SER A 25 -13.19 -1.46 7.33
N PHE A 26 -12.06 -0.86 6.95
CA PHE A 26 -12.00 0.55 6.60
C PHE A 26 -12.89 0.89 5.41
N VAL A 27 -12.86 0.07 4.35
CA VAL A 27 -13.65 0.28 3.12
C VAL A 27 -15.16 0.24 3.36
N LEU A 28 -15.63 -0.41 4.43
CA LEU A 28 -17.06 -0.45 4.80
C LEU A 28 -17.58 0.87 5.38
N HIS A 29 -16.73 1.87 5.58
CA HIS A 29 -17.16 3.16 6.12
C HIS A 29 -18.15 3.85 5.15
N PRO A 30 -19.34 4.29 5.60
CA PRO A 30 -20.44 4.71 4.71
C PRO A 30 -20.14 5.94 3.87
N ASN A 31 -19.19 6.78 4.31
CA ASN A 31 -18.76 7.96 3.55
C ASN A 31 -17.69 7.65 2.49
N LEU A 32 -17.26 6.39 2.36
CA LEU A 32 -16.29 5.97 1.35
C LEU A 32 -16.98 5.48 0.10
N ARG A 33 -16.39 5.81 -1.05
CA ARG A 33 -16.75 5.18 -2.32
C ARG A 33 -15.99 3.87 -2.43
N GLU A 34 -16.56 2.79 -1.91
CA GLU A 34 -15.94 1.44 -1.93
C GLU A 34 -15.41 1.03 -3.31
N ARG A 35 -16.08 1.45 -4.39
CA ARG A 35 -15.76 1.03 -5.77
C ARG A 35 -14.43 1.57 -6.30
N VAL A 36 -13.84 2.56 -5.64
CA VAL A 36 -12.54 3.13 -6.04
C VAL A 36 -11.38 2.64 -5.18
N ILE A 37 -11.64 1.79 -4.19
CA ILE A 37 -10.61 1.18 -3.34
C ILE A 37 -10.66 -0.33 -3.55
N GLN A 38 -9.56 -0.91 -4.02
CA GLN A 38 -9.44 -2.35 -4.22
C GLN A 38 -8.40 -2.92 -3.25
N VAL A 39 -8.89 -3.66 -2.26
CA VAL A 39 -8.04 -4.43 -1.34
C VAL A 39 -7.62 -5.73 -2.03
N LEU A 40 -6.32 -5.92 -2.23
CA LEU A 40 -5.77 -7.11 -2.90
C LEU A 40 -5.62 -8.30 -1.94
N PRO A 41 -5.47 -9.53 -2.46
CA PRO A 41 -5.08 -10.68 -1.66
C PRO A 41 -3.74 -10.43 -0.95
N PRO A 42 -3.56 -11.00 0.26
CA PRO A 42 -2.35 -10.78 1.06
C PRO A 42 -1.12 -11.24 0.30
N ALA A 43 -0.05 -10.48 0.39
CA ALA A 43 1.22 -10.81 -0.24
C ALA A 43 1.96 -11.97 0.45
N ARG A 44 1.62 -12.23 1.73
CA ARG A 44 2.26 -13.20 2.63
C ARG A 44 3.70 -12.81 2.94
N GLY A 45 3.87 -11.57 3.42
CA GLY A 45 5.14 -11.01 3.88
C GLY A 45 5.51 -9.69 3.18
N TRP A 46 6.09 -8.74 3.92
CA TRP A 46 6.42 -7.40 3.43
C TRP A 46 7.34 -7.39 2.20
N LYS A 47 8.33 -8.30 2.10
CA LYS A 47 9.19 -8.40 0.91
C LYS A 47 8.37 -8.73 -0.34
N LYS A 48 7.32 -9.55 -0.20
CA LYS A 48 6.41 -9.88 -1.30
C LYS A 48 5.49 -8.71 -1.64
N VAL A 49 5.13 -7.86 -0.68
CA VAL A 49 4.44 -6.59 -0.96
C VAL A 49 5.30 -5.72 -1.87
N VAL A 50 6.57 -5.55 -1.51
CA VAL A 50 7.54 -4.76 -2.30
C VAL A 50 7.78 -5.37 -3.68
N SER A 51 8.00 -6.69 -3.79
CA SER A 51 8.11 -7.35 -5.10
C SER A 51 6.89 -7.09 -5.98
N LYS A 52 5.67 -7.22 -5.43
CA LYS A 52 4.44 -6.95 -6.19
C LYS A 52 4.33 -5.49 -6.63
N LEU A 53 4.73 -4.55 -5.78
CA LEU A 53 4.80 -3.14 -6.15
C LEU A 53 5.71 -2.95 -7.37
N VAL A 54 6.93 -3.47 -7.30
CA VAL A 54 7.95 -3.26 -8.34
C VAL A 54 7.62 -3.98 -9.64
N GLU A 55 7.19 -5.24 -9.55
CA GLU A 55 6.98 -6.09 -10.72
C GLU A 55 5.67 -5.76 -11.46
N PHE A 56 4.62 -5.37 -10.74
CA PHE A 56 3.28 -5.20 -11.33
C PHE A 56 2.76 -3.77 -11.25
N HIS A 57 2.81 -3.13 -10.09
CA HIS A 57 2.15 -1.83 -9.93
C HIS A 57 2.94 -0.67 -10.51
N ILE A 58 4.26 -0.61 -10.34
CA ILE A 58 5.09 0.49 -10.88
C ILE A 58 4.94 0.63 -12.41
N PRO A 59 5.06 -0.44 -13.22
CA PRO A 59 4.83 -0.35 -14.66
C PRO A 59 3.44 0.19 -14.99
N GLU A 60 2.42 -0.29 -14.28
CA GLU A 60 1.04 0.09 -14.51
C GLU A 60 0.72 1.53 -14.08
N MET A 61 1.27 2.00 -12.96
CA MET A 61 1.13 3.37 -12.48
C MET A 61 1.75 4.39 -13.46
N ARG A 62 2.75 3.98 -14.25
CA ARG A 62 3.28 4.82 -15.34
C ARG A 62 2.33 4.88 -16.52
N HIS A 63 1.53 3.84 -16.74
CA HIS A 63 0.49 3.84 -17.77
C HIS A 63 -0.80 4.54 -17.31
N PHE A 64 -1.17 4.41 -16.03
CA PHE A 64 -2.36 4.97 -15.42
C PHE A 64 -1.98 6.04 -14.38
N SER A 65 -2.03 7.31 -14.77
CA SER A 65 -1.65 8.45 -13.92
C SER A 65 -2.50 8.59 -12.65
N GLU A 66 -3.73 8.05 -12.68
CA GLU A 66 -4.68 8.13 -11.57
C GLU A 66 -4.56 6.99 -10.54
N GLU A 67 -3.73 5.99 -10.82
CA GLU A 67 -3.47 4.87 -9.91
C GLU A 67 -2.64 5.34 -8.70
N ARG A 68 -3.13 5.00 -7.52
CA ARG A 68 -2.44 5.17 -6.24
C ARG A 68 -2.33 3.81 -5.55
N VAL A 69 -1.24 3.60 -4.85
CA VAL A 69 -0.95 2.33 -4.18
C VAL A 69 -0.68 2.59 -2.70
N VAL A 70 -1.35 1.84 -1.83
CA VAL A 70 -1.09 1.80 -0.40
C VAL A 70 -0.47 0.46 -0.07
N LEU A 71 0.76 0.46 0.43
CA LEU A 71 1.38 -0.71 1.04
C LEU A 71 0.97 -0.74 2.50
N LEU A 72 0.33 -1.83 2.94
CA LEU A 72 -0.06 -2.02 4.34
C LEU A 72 0.79 -3.15 4.92
N ILE A 73 1.85 -2.75 5.63
CA ILE A 73 2.91 -3.64 6.14
C ILE A 73 3.19 -3.32 7.61
N ASP A 74 3.60 -4.30 8.40
CA ASP A 74 3.98 -4.05 9.80
C ASP A 74 5.46 -3.65 9.88
N PHE A 75 5.81 -2.69 10.74
CA PHE A 75 7.20 -2.20 10.91
C PHE A 75 7.82 -2.63 12.23
N ASP A 76 7.58 -3.87 12.62
CA ASP A 76 8.08 -4.39 13.89
C ASP A 76 9.61 -4.53 13.88
N GLN A 77 10.28 -3.86 14.83
CA GLN A 77 11.65 -4.09 15.29
C GLN A 77 12.77 -4.06 14.23
N ASP A 78 12.50 -3.53 13.03
CA ASP A 78 13.47 -3.43 11.93
C ASP A 78 13.50 -2.00 11.38
N GLU A 79 14.40 -1.19 11.95
CA GLU A 79 14.62 0.20 11.55
C GLU A 79 14.95 0.36 10.05
N GLY A 80 15.50 -0.69 9.42
CA GLY A 80 15.87 -0.66 7.99
C GLY A 80 14.70 -0.90 7.04
N ARG A 81 13.56 -1.42 7.52
CA ARG A 81 12.45 -1.82 6.66
C ARG A 81 11.82 -0.65 5.92
N LEU A 82 11.57 0.47 6.61
CA LEU A 82 10.96 1.64 5.99
C LEU A 82 11.88 2.25 4.93
N SER A 83 13.17 2.41 5.26
CA SER A 83 14.19 2.90 4.33
C SER A 83 14.31 2.02 3.10
N TYR A 84 14.34 0.69 3.28
CA TYR A 84 14.37 -0.25 2.17
C TYR A 84 13.15 -0.09 1.25
N VAL A 85 11.95 0.05 1.82
CA VAL A 85 10.72 0.24 1.03
C VAL A 85 10.76 1.57 0.27
N ASP A 86 11.16 2.68 0.90
CA ASP A 86 11.26 3.99 0.24
C ASP A 86 12.26 3.97 -0.93
N GLU A 87 13.40 3.28 -0.77
CA GLU A 87 14.39 3.10 -1.83
C GLU A 87 13.85 2.34 -3.06
N GLN A 88 12.84 1.48 -2.88
CA GLN A 88 12.20 0.78 -4.00
C GLN A 88 11.15 1.63 -4.73
N ILE A 89 10.77 2.79 -4.19
CA ILE A 89 9.77 3.68 -4.80
C ILE A 89 10.48 4.69 -5.71
N PRO A 90 10.24 4.65 -7.03
CA PRO A 90 10.83 5.61 -7.97
C PRO A 90 10.40 7.05 -7.67
N ASN A 91 11.30 8.01 -7.88
CA ASN A 91 11.04 9.43 -7.64
C ASN A 91 9.79 9.95 -8.38
N ASP A 92 9.51 9.45 -9.59
CA ASP A 92 8.32 9.83 -10.38
C ASP A 92 6.99 9.35 -9.77
N LEU A 93 7.04 8.43 -8.80
CA LEU A 93 5.88 7.81 -8.18
C LEU A 93 5.75 8.08 -6.68
N LYS A 94 6.67 8.81 -6.06
CA LYS A 94 6.68 9.05 -4.60
C LYS A 94 5.39 9.68 -4.07
N GLU A 95 4.74 10.54 -4.86
CA GLU A 95 3.46 11.18 -4.45
C GLU A 95 2.23 10.26 -4.62
N ARG A 96 2.40 9.06 -5.19
CA ARG A 96 1.30 8.13 -5.52
C ARG A 96 1.43 6.78 -4.82
N VAL A 97 2.55 6.53 -4.14
CA VAL A 97 2.75 5.34 -3.30
C VAL A 97 2.79 5.76 -1.84
N PHE A 98 1.92 5.17 -1.04
CA PHE A 98 1.81 5.42 0.39
C PHE A 98 2.19 4.15 1.13
N VAL A 99 3.02 4.29 2.16
CA VAL A 99 3.40 3.17 3.02
C VAL A 99 2.77 3.39 4.39
N LEU A 100 1.91 2.46 4.81
CA LEU A 100 1.18 2.52 6.07
C LEU A 100 1.52 1.28 6.89
N GLY A 101 1.77 1.47 8.18
CA GLY A 101 2.11 0.39 9.08
C GLY A 101 2.21 0.87 10.52
N VAL A 102 2.18 -0.07 11.46
CA VAL A 102 2.44 0.23 12.86
C VAL A 102 3.95 0.33 13.04
N LEU A 103 4.45 1.53 13.35
CA LEU A 103 5.83 1.72 13.79
C LEU A 103 5.90 1.41 15.28
N ASN A 104 6.51 0.28 15.63
CA ASN A 104 6.86 -0.02 17.01
C ASN A 104 8.16 0.70 17.38
N ASP A 105 8.11 2.05 17.45
CA ASP A 105 8.92 2.83 18.39
C ASP A 105 8.38 4.27 18.47
N ILE A 106 7.53 4.53 19.47
CA ILE A 106 7.34 5.88 19.99
C ILE A 106 8.37 6.02 21.10
N THR A 107 9.63 6.30 20.72
CA THR A 107 10.48 7.05 21.62
C THR A 107 9.95 8.48 21.61
N TRP A 108 9.21 8.82 22.66
CA TRP A 108 8.91 10.23 22.96
C TRP A 108 10.25 10.97 22.94
N LEU A 109 10.47 11.82 21.94
CA LEU A 109 11.60 12.75 21.94
C LEU A 109 11.47 13.62 23.20
N PRO A 110 12.53 13.77 24.02
CA PRO A 110 12.54 14.67 25.16
C PRO A 110 12.38 16.15 24.75
#